data_AF-A0A8I1YC36-F1
#
_entry.id   AF-A0A8I1YC36-F1
#
_cell.length_a   1.000
_cell.length_b   1.000
_cell.length_c   1.000
_cell.angle_alpha   90.00
_cell.angle_beta   90.00
_cell.angle_gamma   90.00
#
_symmetry.space_group_name_H-M   'P 1'
#
loop_
_entity.id
_entity.type
_entity.pdbx_description
1 polymer ?
#
loop_
_entity_poly.entity_id
_entity_poly.type
_entity_poly.pdbx_seq_one_letter_code
_entity_poly.pdbx_strand_id
1 'polypeptide(L)' 'MSEVSDEQAGRPVLYARLNGNTLRAKWPGKRWHGAYLSIHEACDAAHKDGLESFLIDYVVEEN' A
#
# COMPACT_ATOMS: atom_id res chain seq x y z
N MET A 1 1.06 20.27 -11.70
CA MET A 1 1.25 19.42 -10.51
C MET A 1 -0.12 19.25 -9.90
N SER A 2 -0.67 18.03 -9.90
CA SER A 2 -2.05 17.79 -9.46
C SER A 2 -2.14 18.03 -7.95
N GLU A 3 -3.02 18.94 -7.56
CA GLU A 3 -3.41 19.18 -6.17
C GLU A 3 -3.89 17.85 -5.57
N VAL A 4 -3.08 17.26 -4.69
CA VAL A 4 -3.59 16.27 -3.73
C VAL A 4 -4.58 17.04 -2.88
N SER A 5 -5.88 16.86 -3.18
CA SER A 5 -6.98 17.50 -2.49
C SER A 5 -6.83 17.29 -0.98
N ASP A 6 -7.02 18.33 -0.16
CA ASP A 6 -6.82 18.33 1.30
C ASP A 6 -7.51 17.15 2.03
N GLU A 7 -8.51 16.50 1.42
CA GLU A 7 -9.17 15.27 1.89
C GLU A 7 -8.24 14.04 2.02
N GLN A 8 -7.09 14.06 1.35
CA GLN A 8 -6.09 13.00 1.39
C GLN A 8 -4.97 13.27 2.41
N ALA A 9 -4.84 14.51 2.90
CA ALA A 9 -3.81 14.88 3.87
C ALA A 9 -4.02 14.15 5.20
N GLY A 10 -3.00 13.42 5.66
CA GLY A 10 -3.02 12.69 6.94
C GLY A 10 -3.62 11.29 6.89
N ARG A 11 -4.10 10.82 5.72
CA ARG A 11 -4.51 9.41 5.59
C ARG A 11 -3.28 8.50 5.62
N PRO A 12 -3.36 7.33 6.28
CA PRO A 12 -2.27 6.37 6.24
C PRO A 12 -2.05 5.89 4.80
N VAL A 13 -0.80 5.57 4.46
CA VAL A 13 -0.42 5.12 3.12
C VAL A 13 0.03 3.66 3.18
N LEU A 14 -0.56 2.83 2.33
CA LEU A 14 -0.09 1.49 2.00
C LEU A 14 0.85 1.61 0.81
N TYR A 15 2.13 1.34 1.06
CA TYR A 15 3.14 1.22 0.03
C TYR A 15 3.20 -0.22 -0.44
N ALA A 16 3.09 -0.45 -1.75
CA ALA A 16 3.23 -1.76 -2.37
C ALA A 16 4.23 -1.68 -3.52
N ARG A 17 5.08 -2.72 -3.63
CA ARG A 17 6.05 -2.83 -4.71
C ARG A 17 6.22 -4.27 -5.15
N LEU A 18 6.56 -4.45 -6.42
CA LEU A 18 6.89 -5.75 -6.99
C LEU A 18 8.17 -6.32 -6.35
N ASN A 19 8.14 -7.63 -6.10
CA ASN A 19 9.24 -8.43 -5.59
C ASN A 19 9.19 -9.81 -6.25
N GLY A 20 9.83 -9.93 -7.42
CA GLY A 20 9.68 -11.10 -8.29
C GLY A 20 8.25 -11.18 -8.82
N ASN A 21 7.59 -12.33 -8.60
CA ASN A 21 6.22 -12.56 -9.05
C ASN A 21 5.15 -12.18 -7.99
N THR A 22 5.56 -11.51 -6.91
CA THR A 22 4.67 -11.16 -5.79
C THR A 22 4.88 -9.71 -5.39
N LEU A 23 3.97 -9.17 -4.58
CA LEU A 23 4.10 -7.85 -3.99
C LEU A 23 4.55 -7.96 -2.55
N ARG A 24 5.46 -7.05 -2.17
CA ARG A 24 5.67 -6.70 -0.76
C ARG A 24 4.92 -5.41 -0.48
N ALA A 25 4.37 -5.31 0.72
CA ALA A 25 3.68 -4.11 1.16
C ALA A 25 4.17 -3.65 2.54
N LYS A 26 3.94 -2.37 2.82
CA LYS A 26 4.28 -1.68 4.07
C LYS A 26 3.20 -0.63 4.35
N TRP A 27 2.75 -0.56 5.59
CA TRP A 27 1.83 0.47 6.08
C TRP A 27 2.20 0.86 7.52
N PRO A 28 1.58 1.90 8.12
CA PRO A 28 1.92 2.33 9.48
C PRO A 28 1.92 1.17 10.49
N GLY A 29 2.97 1.11 11.32
CA GLY A 29 3.15 0.03 12.29
C GLY A 29 3.70 -1.29 11.72
N LYS A 30 3.82 -1.43 10.40
CA LYS A 30 4.39 -2.61 9.75
C LYS A 30 5.63 -2.27 8.93
N ARG A 31 6.60 -3.19 8.89
CA ARG A 31 7.75 -3.13 7.98
C ARG A 31 7.35 -3.75 6.63
N TRP A 32 8.20 -3.61 5.61
CA TRP A 32 7.98 -4.32 4.35
C TRP A 32 7.81 -5.83 4.58
N HIS A 33 6.68 -6.40 4.20
CA HIS A 33 6.40 -7.83 4.37
C HIS A 33 5.40 -8.35 3.34
N GLY A 34 5.07 -9.63 3.47
CA GLY A 34 4.12 -10.33 2.60
C GLY A 34 4.73 -10.79 1.28
N ALA A 35 3.99 -11.68 0.62
CA ALA A 35 4.22 -12.16 -0.73
C ALA A 35 2.86 -12.22 -1.43
N TYR A 36 2.24 -11.04 -1.55
CA TYR A 36 0.87 -10.91 -2.04
C TYR A 36 0.82 -11.13 -3.55
N LEU A 37 -0.17 -11.86 -4.05
CA LEU A 37 -0.30 -12.11 -5.49
C LEU A 37 -0.90 -10.90 -6.23
N SER A 38 -1.55 -10.00 -5.51
CA SER A 38 -2.15 -8.79 -6.05
C SER A 38 -2.22 -7.66 -5.03
N ILE A 39 -2.49 -6.44 -5.51
CA ILE A 39 -2.68 -5.28 -4.64
C ILE A 39 -3.90 -5.44 -3.73
N HIS A 40 -4.93 -6.17 -4.18
CA HIS A 40 -6.13 -6.45 -3.40
C HIS A 40 -5.81 -7.26 -2.14
N GLU A 41 -4.97 -8.30 -2.26
CA GLU A 41 -4.55 -9.08 -1.10
C GLU A 41 -3.75 -8.26 -0.08
N ALA A 42 -2.92 -7.31 -0.57
CA ALA A 42 -2.21 -6.39 0.31
C ALA A 42 -3.18 -5.43 1.04
N CYS A 43 -4.22 -4.95 0.35
CA CYS A 43 -5.26 -4.12 0.95
C CYS A 43 -6.07 -4.88 2.00
N ASP A 44 -6.47 -6.12 1.69
CA ASP A 44 -7.18 -6.98 2.64
C ASP A 44 -6.35 -7.24 3.90
N ALA A 45 -5.03 -7.42 3.75
CA ALA A 45 -4.13 -7.59 4.88
C ALA A 45 -4.04 -6.30 5.72
N ALA A 46 -3.97 -5.12 5.09
CA ALA A 46 -3.97 -3.85 5.81
C ALA A 46 -5.30 -3.62 6.54
N HIS A 47 -6.45 -3.94 5.92
CA HIS A 47 -7.76 -3.86 6.57
C HIS A 47 -7.87 -4.80 7.77
N LYS A 48 -7.37 -6.05 7.65
CA LYS A 48 -7.32 -7.01 8.78
C LYS A 48 -6.44 -6.52 9.93
N ASP A 49 -5.42 -5.72 9.63
CA ASP A 49 -4.55 -5.07 10.61
C ASP A 49 -5.15 -3.79 11.21
N GLY A 50 -6.37 -3.40 10.81
CA GLY A 50 -7.11 -2.25 11.36
C GLY A 50 -6.94 -0.94 10.57
N LEU A 51 -6.35 -0.99 9.37
CA LEU A 51 -6.28 0.18 8.48
C LEU A 51 -7.61 0.29 7.71
N GLU A 52 -8.59 1.02 8.26
CA GLU A 52 -9.93 1.10 7.65
C GLU A 52 -9.99 1.92 6.35
N SER A 53 -9.16 2.96 6.24
CA SER A 53 -9.06 3.83 5.05
C SER A 53 -7.62 4.28 4.85
N PHE A 54 -7.10 4.12 3.64
CA PHE A 54 -5.71 4.45 3.31
C PHE A 54 -5.55 4.81 1.83
N LEU A 55 -4.47 5.51 1.52
CA LEU A 55 -4.00 5.71 0.15
C LEU A 55 -3.12 4.53 -0.25
N ILE A 56 -3.14 4.18 -1.53
CA ILE A 56 -2.28 3.13 -2.08
C ILE A 56 -1.24 3.79 -2.96
N ASP A 57 0.02 3.63 -2.57
CA ASP A 57 1.18 3.95 -3.40
C ASP A 57 1.73 2.64 -3.95
N TYR A 58 1.44 2.37 -5.23
CA TYR A 58 1.75 1.10 -5.88
C TYR A 58 2.68 1.30 -7.08
N VAL A 59 3.87 0.70 -6.99
CA VAL A 59 4.87 0.71 -8.06
C VAL A 59 4.95 -0.67 -8.70
N VAL A 60 4.53 -0.75 -9.97
CA VAL A 60 4.55 -1.98 -10.79
C VAL A 60 5.93 -2.21 -11.44
N GLU A 61 6.61 -1.13 -11.83
CA GLU A 61 7.93 -1.18 -12.48
C GLU A 61 8.84 -0.09 -11.87
N GLU A 62 9.95 -0.49 -11.22
CA GLU A 62 11.07 0.41 -10.91
C GLU A 62 11.93 0.47 -12.18
N ASN A 63 11.85 1.58 -12.92
CA ASN A 63 12.71 1.85 -14.08
C ASN A 63 14.09 2.32 -13.63
#